data_AF-A0A4V1ZJY3-F1
#
_entry.id   AF-A0A4V1ZJY3-F1
#
_cell.length_a   1.000
_cell.length_b   1.000
_cell.length_c   1.000
_cell.angle_alpha   90.00
_cell.angle_beta   90.00
_cell.angle_gamma   90.00
#
_symmetry.space_group_name_H-M   'P 1'
#
loop_
_entity.id
_entity.type
_entity.pdbx_description
1 polymer ?
#
loop_
_entity_poly.entity_id
_entity_poly.type
_entity_poly.pdbx_seq_one_letter_code
_entity_poly.pdbx_strand_id
1 'polypeptide(L)'
;MFSARRSGFTLIELLVVIAIIAILAAILFPVFARARENARRASCQSNLKQIGLGVMQYVQDYDEKYPIYDLQGDSPDAYIPGGQNGYYDGYWWYGNWRFTIQPYVKSTQLFTCPSTIKQQAGIYLAPKGAVNGAGGQNYADANNYGANESVIGQNTSFSAAGIQGVALLPMIADCSFYVFTDARRIMNANFNTGNTYAAGEAPDPALGRHFNGSNICYADGH
;
A
#
# COMPACT_ATOMS: atom_id res chain seq x y z
N MET A 1 -12.08 63.40 37.91
CA MET A 1 -12.11 62.34 36.88
C MET A 1 -10.74 61.66 36.90
N PHE A 2 -10.60 60.50 37.55
CA PHE A 2 -9.30 59.83 37.70
C PHE A 2 -8.87 59.23 36.36
N SER A 3 -7.80 59.77 35.78
CA SER A 3 -7.16 59.22 34.58
C SER A 3 -6.49 57.90 34.96
N ALA A 4 -7.04 56.78 34.49
CA ALA A 4 -6.42 55.48 34.65
C ALA A 4 -5.10 55.47 33.87
N ARG A 5 -3.97 55.44 34.58
CA ARG A 5 -2.65 55.22 33.97
C ARG A 5 -2.70 53.89 33.22
N ARG A 6 -2.66 53.95 31.89
CA ARG A 6 -2.47 52.76 31.05
C ARG A 6 -1.05 52.24 31.31
N SER A 7 -0.92 51.08 31.94
CA SER A 7 0.34 50.35 32.01
C SER A 7 0.71 49.90 30.60
N GLY A 8 1.75 50.51 30.02
CA GLY A 8 2.34 50.04 28.77
C GLY A 8 3.15 48.77 29.02
N PHE A 9 3.02 47.78 28.15
CA PHE A 9 3.87 46.59 28.16
C PHE A 9 5.33 47.00 27.93
N THR A 10 6.24 46.51 28.76
CA THR A 10 7.67 46.75 28.54
C THR A 10 8.19 45.87 27.41
N LEU A 11 9.20 46.34 26.68
CA LEU A 11 9.83 45.58 25.59
C LEU A 11 10.38 44.23 26.09
N ILE A 12 10.86 44.19 27.34
CA ILE A 12 11.41 42.99 27.98
C ILE A 12 10.31 41.94 28.21
N GLU A 13 9.14 42.34 28.73
CA GLU A 13 8.02 41.43 28.95
C GLU A 13 7.56 40.78 27.63
N LEU A 14 7.48 41.58 26.55
CA LEU A 14 7.11 41.06 25.24
C LEU A 14 8.19 40.11 24.67
N LEU A 15 9.47 40.43 24.88
CA LEU A 15 10.60 39.62 24.42
C LEU A 15 10.66 38.26 25.14
N VAL A 16 10.42 38.23 26.45
CA VAL A 16 10.42 36.97 27.21
C VAL A 16 9.28 36.06 26.75
N VAL A 17 8.09 36.61 26.48
CA VAL A 17 6.94 35.82 26.01
C VAL A 17 7.23 35.18 24.66
N ILE A 18 7.75 35.93 23.69
CA ILE A 18 8.09 35.36 22.38
C ILE A 18 9.21 34.32 22.51
N ALA A 19 10.18 34.51 23.42
CA ALA A 19 11.24 33.55 23.66
C ALA A 19 10.69 32.22 24.21
N ILE A 20 9.77 32.28 25.18
CA ILE A 20 9.12 31.09 25.72
C ILE A 20 8.29 30.39 24.63
N ILE A 21 7.49 31.13 23.85
CA ILE A 21 6.71 30.56 22.74
C ILE A 21 7.64 29.90 21.72
N ALA A 22 8.76 30.52 21.36
CA ALA A 22 9.73 29.96 20.43
C ALA A 22 10.33 28.64 20.94
N ILE A 23 10.68 28.55 22.23
CA ILE A 23 11.19 27.32 22.85
C ILE A 23 10.13 26.22 22.84
N LEU A 24 8.89 26.55 23.24
CA LEU A 24 7.79 25.58 23.26
C LEU A 24 7.47 25.08 21.85
N ALA A 25 7.40 25.97 20.87
CA ALA A 25 7.17 25.62 19.47
C ALA A 25 8.29 24.73 18.90
N ALA A 26 9.56 25.05 19.22
CA ALA A 26 10.71 24.26 18.78
C ALA A 26 10.66 22.80 19.26
N ILE A 27 10.14 22.55 20.45
CA ILE A 27 9.94 21.18 20.99
C ILE A 27 8.67 20.55 20.42
N LEU A 28 7.59 21.33 20.27
CA LEU A 28 6.29 20.81 19.87
C LEU A 28 6.25 20.36 18.40
N PHE A 29 6.88 21.09 17.48
CA PHE A 29 6.87 20.76 16.05
C PHE A 29 7.45 19.37 15.70
N PRO A 30 8.66 18.98 16.15
CA PRO A 30 9.19 17.65 15.83
C PRO A 30 8.36 16.53 16.47
N VAL A 31 7.81 16.75 17.68
CA VAL A 31 6.94 15.78 18.35
C VAL A 31 5.63 15.61 17.59
N PHE A 32 5.01 16.71 17.16
CA PHE A 32 3.76 16.68 16.40
C PHE A 32 3.92 15.98 15.04
N ALA A 33 5.03 16.25 14.33
CA ALA A 33 5.34 15.55 13.08
C ALA A 33 5.44 14.03 13.28
N ARG A 34 6.11 13.60 14.37
CA ARG A 34 6.20 12.17 14.70
C ARG A 34 4.84 11.56 15.06
N ALA A 35 4.04 12.26 15.86
CA ALA A 35 2.71 11.81 16.25
C ALA A 35 1.78 11.64 15.03
N ARG A 36 1.82 12.60 14.09
CA ARG A 36 1.06 12.53 12.85
C ARG A 36 1.43 11.32 12.00
N GLU A 37 2.71 11.02 11.85
CA GLU A 37 3.14 9.86 11.08
C GLU A 37 2.80 8.54 11.78
N ASN A 38 2.90 8.48 13.10
CA ASN A 38 2.43 7.31 13.86
C ASN A 38 0.92 7.06 13.64
N ALA A 39 0.10 8.11 13.59
CA ALA A 39 -1.32 7.98 13.29
C ALA A 39 -1.55 7.42 11.86
N ARG A 40 -0.82 7.93 10.86
CA ARG A 40 -0.88 7.40 9.49
C ARG A 40 -0.44 5.94 9.40
N ARG A 41 0.60 5.56 10.15
CA ARG A 41 1.06 4.17 10.25
C ARG A 41 -0.02 3.27 10.85
N ALA A 42 -0.70 3.71 11.90
CA ALA A 42 -1.82 2.95 12.49
C ALA A 42 -2.99 2.78 11.49
N SER A 43 -3.32 3.82 10.72
CA SER A 43 -4.30 3.71 9.64
C SER A 43 -3.86 2.73 8.54
N CYS A 44 -2.58 2.76 8.14
CA CYS A 44 -2.01 1.82 7.18
C CYS A 44 -2.11 0.37 7.68
N GLN A 45 -1.82 0.12 8.95
CA GLN A 45 -1.98 -1.20 9.58
C GLN A 45 -3.45 -1.67 9.57
N SER A 46 -4.39 -0.77 9.84
CA SER A 46 -5.83 -1.08 9.76
C SER A 46 -6.26 -1.47 8.35
N ASN A 47 -5.79 -0.75 7.33
CA ASN A 47 -6.04 -1.09 5.93
C ASN A 47 -5.45 -2.46 5.59
N LEU A 48 -4.19 -2.70 5.98
CA LEU A 48 -3.51 -3.97 5.75
C LEU A 48 -4.24 -5.15 6.41
N LYS A 49 -4.78 -4.95 7.63
CA LYS A 49 -5.63 -5.94 8.30
C LYS A 49 -6.89 -6.24 7.51
N GLN A 50 -7.59 -5.22 7.03
CA GLN A 50 -8.81 -5.40 6.22
C GLN A 50 -8.52 -6.13 4.90
N ILE A 51 -7.40 -5.79 4.26
CA ILE A 51 -6.94 -6.48 3.05
C ILE A 51 -6.63 -7.96 3.35
N GLY A 52 -5.87 -8.24 4.41
CA GLY A 52 -5.55 -9.60 4.81
C GLY A 52 -6.80 -10.44 5.12
N LEU A 53 -7.78 -9.86 5.82
CA LEU A 53 -9.08 -10.51 6.04
C LEU A 53 -9.82 -10.78 4.73
N GLY A 54 -9.80 -9.85 3.77
CA GLY A 54 -10.41 -10.05 2.46
C GLY A 54 -9.74 -11.18 1.66
N VAL A 55 -8.41 -11.30 1.75
CA VAL A 55 -7.69 -12.45 1.17
C VAL A 55 -8.09 -13.76 1.84
N MET A 56 -8.18 -13.80 3.17
CA MET A 56 -8.58 -15.03 3.86
C MET A 56 -10.01 -15.45 3.55
N GLN A 57 -10.92 -14.49 3.38
CA GLN A 57 -12.29 -14.79 2.91
C GLN A 57 -12.29 -15.37 1.49
N TYR A 58 -11.47 -14.81 0.58
CA TYR A 58 -11.28 -15.41 -0.74
C TYR A 58 -10.74 -16.83 -0.65
N VAL A 59 -9.68 -17.07 0.15
CA VAL A 59 -9.08 -18.40 0.31
C VAL A 59 -10.12 -19.42 0.78
N GLN A 60 -11.04 -19.05 1.67
CA GLN A 60 -12.12 -19.92 2.15
C GLN A 60 -13.13 -20.26 1.05
N ASP A 61 -13.43 -19.32 0.15
CA ASP A 61 -14.41 -19.53 -0.92
C ASP A 61 -13.83 -20.28 -2.14
N TYR A 62 -12.50 -20.30 -2.29
CA TYR A 62 -11.81 -20.82 -3.48
C TYR A 62 -10.84 -21.97 -3.15
N ASP A 63 -11.34 -23.07 -2.59
CA ASP A 63 -10.61 -24.33 -2.36
C ASP A 63 -9.25 -24.16 -1.62
N GLU A 64 -9.21 -23.26 -0.63
CA GLU A 64 -7.98 -22.95 0.13
C GLU A 64 -6.83 -22.44 -0.75
N LYS A 65 -7.14 -21.78 -1.86
CA LYS A 65 -6.15 -21.21 -2.77
C LYS A 65 -6.06 -19.69 -2.63
N TYR A 66 -4.84 -19.19 -2.62
CA TYR A 66 -4.58 -17.75 -2.63
C TYR A 66 -4.92 -17.12 -3.99
N PRO A 67 -5.33 -15.83 -3.99
CA PRO A 67 -5.55 -15.08 -5.22
C PRO A 67 -4.31 -15.08 -6.10
N ILE A 68 -4.50 -14.99 -7.40
CA ILE A 68 -3.40 -14.91 -8.37
C ILE A 68 -3.38 -13.55 -9.05
N TYR A 69 -2.30 -13.31 -9.77
CA TYR A 69 -2.33 -12.31 -10.82
C TYR A 69 -2.26 -12.96 -12.20
N ASP A 70 -3.19 -12.56 -13.06
CA ASP A 70 -3.26 -13.00 -14.45
C ASP A 70 -3.10 -11.80 -15.37
N LEU A 71 -1.91 -11.70 -15.95
CA LEU A 71 -1.53 -10.61 -16.85
C LEU A 71 -1.96 -10.89 -18.29
N GLN A 72 -2.27 -12.15 -18.61
CA GLN A 72 -2.50 -12.62 -19.98
C GLN A 72 -3.94 -13.13 -20.19
N GLY A 73 -4.73 -13.27 -19.12
CA GLY A 73 -6.09 -13.80 -19.18
C GLY A 73 -6.14 -15.31 -19.46
N ASP A 74 -4.99 -15.99 -19.39
CA ASP A 74 -4.80 -17.37 -19.82
C ASP A 74 -4.82 -18.35 -18.64
N SER A 75 -4.87 -17.85 -17.40
CA SER A 75 -4.83 -18.72 -16.23
C SER A 75 -6.22 -19.31 -15.95
N PRO A 76 -6.35 -20.65 -15.82
CA PRO A 76 -7.64 -21.29 -15.55
C PRO A 76 -8.16 -21.00 -14.14
N ASP A 77 -7.28 -20.54 -13.24
CA ASP A 77 -7.54 -20.29 -11.82
C ASP A 77 -7.86 -18.82 -11.51
N ALA A 78 -7.76 -17.90 -12.48
CA ALA A 78 -8.06 -16.48 -12.22
C ALA A 78 -9.56 -16.25 -12.13
N TYR A 79 -10.00 -15.70 -10.99
CA TYR A 79 -11.32 -15.10 -10.93
C TYR A 79 -11.33 -13.78 -11.72
N ILE A 80 -11.98 -13.80 -12.88
CA ILE A 80 -12.28 -12.61 -13.68
C ILE A 80 -13.79 -12.36 -13.60
N PRO A 81 -14.24 -11.26 -12.98
CA PRO A 81 -15.64 -10.85 -13.08
C PRO A 81 -16.04 -10.80 -14.56
N GLY A 82 -17.13 -11.45 -14.97
CA GLY A 82 -17.61 -11.39 -16.37
C GLY A 82 -17.31 -12.58 -17.28
N GLY A 83 -16.63 -13.64 -16.82
CA GLY A 83 -16.54 -14.93 -17.53
C GLY A 83 -15.17 -15.27 -18.12
N GLN A 84 -14.95 -16.58 -18.35
CA GLN A 84 -13.69 -17.15 -18.86
C GLN A 84 -13.33 -16.55 -20.23
N ASN A 85 -12.07 -16.12 -20.39
CA ASN A 85 -11.57 -15.17 -21.40
C ASN A 85 -12.00 -13.71 -21.17
N GLY A 86 -11.89 -13.24 -19.93
CA GLY A 86 -12.21 -11.86 -19.52
C GLY A 86 -11.28 -10.77 -20.06
N TYR A 87 -10.99 -10.83 -21.36
CA TYR A 87 -10.72 -9.66 -22.17
C TYR A 87 -12.01 -8.84 -22.22
N TYR A 88 -12.27 -8.00 -21.22
CA TYR A 88 -13.15 -6.86 -21.48
C TYR A 88 -12.49 -6.07 -22.60
N ASP A 89 -13.19 -5.99 -23.73
CA ASP A 89 -12.72 -5.32 -24.93
C ASP A 89 -12.26 -3.90 -24.57
N GLY A 90 -10.94 -3.73 -24.47
CA GLY A 90 -10.36 -2.46 -24.05
C GLY A 90 -9.63 -2.38 -22.70
N TYR A 91 -9.27 -3.45 -21.97
CA TYR A 91 -8.50 -3.32 -20.70
C TYR A 91 -7.61 -4.56 -20.38
N TRP A 92 -6.44 -4.38 -19.74
CA TRP A 92 -5.44 -5.44 -19.52
C TRP A 92 -5.40 -6.10 -18.11
N TRP A 93 -6.10 -5.56 -17.09
CA TRP A 93 -5.73 -5.83 -15.68
C TRP A 93 -6.79 -6.44 -14.76
N TYR A 94 -7.74 -7.22 -15.28
CA TYR A 94 -8.75 -7.87 -14.44
C TYR A 94 -8.21 -9.00 -13.56
N GLY A 95 -7.05 -9.56 -13.89
CA GLY A 95 -6.32 -10.50 -13.04
C GLY A 95 -5.40 -9.81 -12.04
N ASN A 96 -5.79 -8.71 -11.40
CA ASN A 96 -5.04 -8.18 -10.25
C ASN A 96 -5.64 -8.78 -8.97
N TRP A 97 -4.82 -9.36 -8.10
CA TRP A 97 -5.27 -9.93 -6.84
C TRP A 97 -6.14 -8.97 -6.00
N ARG A 98 -5.93 -7.65 -6.13
CA ARG A 98 -6.72 -6.61 -5.45
C ARG A 98 -8.16 -6.51 -5.98
N PHE A 99 -8.35 -6.71 -7.28
CA PHE A 99 -9.69 -6.80 -7.88
C PHE A 99 -10.37 -8.12 -7.51
N THR A 100 -9.60 -9.21 -7.50
CA THR A 100 -10.09 -10.53 -7.11
C THR A 100 -10.68 -10.52 -5.70
N ILE A 101 -10.05 -9.81 -4.76
CA ILE A 101 -10.56 -9.69 -3.39
C ILE A 101 -11.55 -8.52 -3.18
N GLN A 102 -11.85 -7.73 -4.21
CA GLN A 102 -12.71 -6.54 -4.11
C GLN A 102 -14.11 -6.84 -3.52
N PRO A 103 -14.78 -7.97 -3.85
CA PRO A 103 -16.05 -8.33 -3.22
C PRO A 103 -15.99 -8.42 -1.68
N TYR A 104 -14.82 -8.77 -1.15
CA TYR A 104 -14.58 -8.96 0.28
C TYR A 104 -14.16 -7.66 0.99
N VAL A 105 -13.35 -6.82 0.33
CA VAL A 105 -12.83 -5.58 0.94
C VAL A 105 -13.76 -4.36 0.75
N LYS A 106 -14.74 -4.42 -0.17
CA LYS A 106 -15.83 -3.43 -0.41
C LYS A 106 -15.42 -1.98 -0.69
N SER A 107 -14.13 -1.63 -0.60
CA SER A 107 -13.59 -0.30 -0.89
C SER A 107 -12.20 -0.40 -1.48
N THR A 108 -12.00 0.23 -2.65
CA THR A 108 -10.69 0.31 -3.31
C THR A 108 -9.75 1.32 -2.66
N GLN A 109 -10.26 2.22 -1.81
CA GLN A 109 -9.45 3.19 -1.06
C GLN A 109 -8.54 2.52 -0.02
N LEU A 110 -8.86 1.28 0.38
CA LEU A 110 -8.03 0.50 1.30
C LEU A 110 -6.62 0.25 0.76
N PHE A 111 -6.46 0.20 -0.56
CA PHE A 111 -5.18 -0.03 -1.22
C PHE A 111 -4.29 1.22 -1.32
N THR A 112 -4.76 2.36 -0.77
CA THR A 112 -3.98 3.60 -0.66
C THR A 112 -3.43 3.76 0.75
N CYS A 113 -2.12 3.96 0.86
CA CYS A 113 -1.45 4.25 2.13
C CYS A 113 -1.56 5.74 2.45
N PRO A 114 -1.98 6.15 3.66
CA PRO A 114 -2.07 7.56 4.04
C PRO A 114 -0.75 8.34 4.02
N SER A 115 0.38 7.63 4.02
CA SER A 115 1.73 8.21 3.93
C SER A 115 2.30 8.23 2.51
N THR A 116 1.53 7.83 1.49
CA THR A 116 1.99 7.91 0.09
C THR A 116 2.11 9.36 -0.39
N ILE A 117 3.16 9.64 -1.17
CA ILE A 117 3.32 10.91 -1.89
C ILE A 117 2.56 10.93 -3.23
N LYS A 118 2.27 9.74 -3.80
CA LYS A 118 1.47 9.57 -5.02
C LYS A 118 0.03 9.20 -4.60
N GLN A 119 -0.81 10.22 -4.41
CA GLN A 119 -2.23 10.06 -4.03
C GLN A 119 -3.12 9.81 -5.26
N GLN A 120 -2.83 8.78 -6.06
CA GLN A 120 -3.82 8.29 -7.01
C GLN A 120 -4.72 7.31 -6.25
N ALA A 121 -5.92 7.77 -5.90
CA ALA A 121 -6.86 7.01 -5.10
C ALA A 121 -7.58 5.96 -5.97
N GLY A 122 -7.36 4.69 -5.66
CA GLY A 122 -8.09 3.56 -6.26
C GLY A 122 -7.23 2.64 -7.13
N ILE A 123 -7.83 1.51 -7.49
CA ILE A 123 -7.28 0.56 -8.46
C ILE A 123 -7.78 1.01 -9.83
N TYR A 124 -6.89 1.37 -10.76
CA TYR A 124 -7.27 1.91 -12.07
C TYR A 124 -7.17 0.83 -13.15
N LEU A 125 -8.27 0.62 -13.87
CA LEU A 125 -8.26 -0.18 -15.09
C LEU A 125 -7.68 0.69 -16.22
N ALA A 126 -6.50 0.33 -16.74
CA ALA A 126 -5.90 1.03 -17.87
C ALA A 126 -6.52 0.52 -19.19
N PRO A 127 -6.99 1.43 -20.08
CA PRO A 127 -7.50 1.03 -21.38
C PRO A 127 -6.44 0.29 -22.20
N LYS A 128 -6.85 -0.72 -22.97
CA LYS A 128 -6.03 -1.51 -23.89
C LYS A 128 -5.45 -0.56 -24.94
N GLY A 129 -4.13 -0.38 -24.91
CA GLY A 129 -3.42 0.53 -25.81
C GLY A 129 -3.17 1.94 -25.25
N ALA A 130 -3.69 2.30 -24.06
CA ALA A 130 -3.29 3.53 -23.37
C ALA A 130 -1.86 3.46 -22.79
N VAL A 131 -1.30 2.25 -22.72
CA VAL A 131 0.09 1.99 -22.32
C VAL A 131 0.91 1.70 -23.57
N ASN A 132 1.61 2.72 -24.07
CA ASN A 132 2.51 2.59 -25.21
C ASN A 132 3.71 1.72 -24.79
N GLY A 133 3.72 0.47 -25.24
CA GLY A 133 4.87 -0.43 -25.15
C GLY A 133 4.48 -1.88 -25.37
N ALA A 134 4.84 -2.44 -26.52
CA ALA A 134 4.96 -3.88 -26.66
C ALA A 134 5.98 -4.35 -25.60
N GLY A 135 5.53 -5.08 -24.58
CA GLY A 135 6.36 -5.49 -23.42
C GLY A 135 6.48 -4.46 -22.30
N GLY A 136 5.79 -3.32 -22.39
CA GLY A 136 5.84 -2.23 -21.41
C GLY A 136 4.80 -2.41 -20.31
N GLN A 137 5.15 -3.20 -19.30
CA GLN A 137 4.46 -3.31 -18.01
C GLN A 137 4.27 -1.91 -17.44
N ASN A 138 3.10 -1.30 -17.60
CA ASN A 138 2.81 -0.01 -17.00
C ASN A 138 1.66 -0.25 -16.01
N TYR A 139 2.00 -0.60 -14.77
CA TYR A 139 1.07 -0.60 -13.64
C TYR A 139 0.66 0.85 -13.39
N ALA A 140 -0.42 1.31 -14.01
CA ALA A 140 -1.00 2.64 -13.81
C ALA A 140 -1.61 2.82 -12.41
N ASP A 141 -1.16 2.05 -11.44
CA ASP A 141 -1.64 2.05 -10.08
C ASP A 141 -0.52 2.58 -9.18
N ALA A 142 -0.75 3.69 -8.47
CA ALA A 142 0.06 4.10 -7.34
C ALA A 142 -0.19 3.15 -6.14
N ASN A 143 0.05 1.85 -6.34
CA ASN A 143 -0.22 0.82 -5.36
C ASN A 143 0.71 0.95 -4.16
N ASN A 144 0.12 0.99 -2.97
CA ASN A 144 0.88 1.12 -1.73
C ASN A 144 0.98 -0.18 -0.93
N TYR A 145 0.30 -1.24 -1.36
CA TYR A 145 0.38 -2.56 -0.75
C TYR A 145 0.75 -3.59 -1.80
N GLY A 146 1.91 -4.22 -1.68
CA GLY A 146 2.36 -5.29 -2.55
C GLY A 146 2.13 -6.66 -1.93
N ALA A 147 2.20 -7.70 -2.76
CA ALA A 147 1.95 -9.09 -2.36
C ALA A 147 3.16 -9.98 -2.63
N ASN A 148 3.39 -10.99 -1.80
CA ASN A 148 4.41 -12.00 -1.99
C ASN A 148 4.06 -12.88 -3.19
N GLU A 149 4.95 -12.95 -4.17
CA GLU A 149 4.69 -13.66 -5.43
C GLU A 149 4.72 -15.18 -5.32
N SER A 150 5.27 -15.73 -4.23
CA SER A 150 5.19 -17.16 -3.97
C SER A 150 3.82 -17.55 -3.40
N VAL A 151 3.07 -16.61 -2.85
CA VAL A 151 1.73 -16.84 -2.26
C VAL A 151 0.65 -16.35 -3.21
N ILE A 152 0.76 -15.09 -3.64
CA ILE A 152 -0.13 -14.44 -4.60
C ILE A 152 0.65 -14.35 -5.90
N GLY A 153 0.71 -15.46 -6.65
CA GLY A 153 1.64 -15.70 -7.76
C GLY A 153 1.11 -15.44 -9.17
N GLN A 154 2.02 -15.42 -10.18
CA GLN A 154 1.61 -15.22 -11.58
C GLN A 154 0.98 -16.51 -12.08
N ASN A 155 -0.24 -16.42 -12.57
CA ASN A 155 -0.93 -17.45 -13.36
C ASN A 155 -1.11 -18.82 -12.68
N THR A 156 -0.66 -18.98 -11.42
CA THR A 156 -0.70 -20.24 -10.67
C THR A 156 -1.14 -19.96 -9.24
N SER A 157 -2.15 -20.71 -8.80
CA SER A 157 -2.71 -20.58 -7.47
C SER A 157 -1.87 -21.33 -6.43
N PHE A 158 -1.55 -20.67 -5.31
CA PHE A 158 -0.84 -21.29 -4.20
C PHE A 158 -1.85 -21.83 -3.17
N SER A 159 -1.70 -23.08 -2.76
CA SER A 159 -2.57 -23.68 -1.75
C SER A 159 -2.10 -23.32 -0.34
N ALA A 160 -3.04 -22.98 0.55
CA ALA A 160 -2.78 -22.72 1.96
C ALA A 160 -2.15 -23.93 2.68
N ALA A 161 -2.45 -25.16 2.24
CA ALA A 161 -1.80 -26.37 2.73
C ALA A 161 -0.28 -26.42 2.47
N GLY A 162 0.22 -25.59 1.54
CA GLY A 162 1.65 -25.42 1.30
C GLY A 162 2.37 -24.61 2.39
N ILE A 163 1.65 -23.96 3.31
CA ILE A 163 2.22 -23.16 4.40
C ILE A 163 2.37 -24.05 5.64
N GLN A 164 3.60 -24.34 6.01
CA GLN A 164 3.92 -25.28 7.10
C GLN A 164 3.76 -24.71 8.52
N GLY A 165 3.18 -23.51 8.67
CA GLY A 165 2.92 -22.95 10.00
C GLY A 165 2.46 -21.49 10.00
N VAL A 166 1.86 -21.11 11.13
CA VAL A 166 1.28 -19.78 11.37
C VAL A 166 2.32 -18.68 11.29
N ALA A 167 1.99 -17.62 10.56
CA ALA A 167 2.78 -16.38 10.48
C ALA A 167 4.24 -16.55 10.00
N LEU A 168 4.56 -17.61 9.26
CA LEU A 168 5.90 -17.85 8.74
C LEU A 168 6.15 -17.19 7.39
N LEU A 169 5.09 -16.92 6.63
CA LEU A 169 5.19 -16.49 5.25
C LEU A 169 4.59 -15.09 5.08
N PRO A 170 5.40 -14.05 4.86
CA PRO A 170 4.91 -12.71 4.50
C PRO A 170 4.00 -12.81 3.29
N MET A 171 2.81 -12.23 3.37
CA MET A 171 1.80 -12.29 2.32
C MET A 171 1.62 -10.95 1.64
N ILE A 172 1.39 -9.89 2.42
CA ILE A 172 1.14 -8.53 1.92
C ILE A 172 1.94 -7.55 2.75
N ALA A 173 2.55 -6.55 2.14
CA ALA A 173 3.21 -5.46 2.85
C ALA A 173 2.88 -4.10 2.24
N ASP A 174 2.96 -3.05 3.03
CA ASP A 174 2.74 -1.66 2.59
C ASP A 174 3.95 -1.08 1.83
N CYS A 175 4.42 -1.71 0.75
CA CYS A 175 5.81 -1.53 0.34
C CYS A 175 6.21 -0.13 -0.16
N SER A 176 7.28 0.37 0.46
CA SER A 176 8.23 1.33 -0.10
C SER A 176 9.64 0.72 -0.24
N PHE A 177 9.82 -0.56 0.11
CA PHE A 177 11.12 -1.26 0.14
C PHE A 177 10.99 -2.74 -0.23
N TYR A 178 12.13 -3.35 -0.57
CA TYR A 178 12.28 -4.76 -0.92
C TYR A 178 12.30 -5.51 0.41
N VAL A 179 11.31 -6.38 0.63
CA VAL A 179 11.27 -7.14 1.88
C VAL A 179 12.20 -8.37 1.81
N PHE A 180 12.55 -8.86 0.60
CA PHE A 180 13.43 -10.04 0.40
C PHE A 180 14.26 -9.97 -0.89
N THR A 181 15.52 -10.40 -0.82
CA THR A 181 16.50 -10.44 -1.94
C THR A 181 16.31 -11.60 -2.92
N ASP A 182 15.38 -12.50 -2.64
CA ASP A 182 15.29 -13.82 -3.28
C ASP A 182 13.98 -13.96 -4.10
N ALA A 183 13.75 -15.12 -4.72
CA ALA A 183 12.55 -15.43 -5.51
C ALA A 183 11.20 -15.31 -4.76
N ARG A 184 11.22 -15.04 -3.44
CA ARG A 184 10.05 -14.85 -2.55
C ARG A 184 9.79 -13.37 -2.24
N ARG A 185 10.01 -12.53 -3.23
CA ARG A 185 9.87 -11.06 -3.16
C ARG A 185 8.40 -10.63 -3.02
N ILE A 186 8.19 -9.52 -2.32
CA ILE A 186 6.88 -8.82 -2.30
C ILE A 186 6.87 -7.80 -3.43
N MET A 187 5.87 -7.89 -4.30
CA MET A 187 5.81 -7.15 -5.55
C MET A 187 4.58 -6.28 -5.69
N ASN A 188 4.66 -5.38 -6.69
CA ASN A 188 3.58 -4.45 -7.07
C ASN A 188 3.37 -3.29 -6.09
N ALA A 189 4.47 -2.70 -5.60
CA ALA A 189 4.43 -1.48 -4.82
C ALA A 189 5.65 -0.59 -5.12
N ASN A 190 5.36 0.57 -5.71
CA ASN A 190 6.22 1.75 -5.85
C ASN A 190 7.68 1.50 -6.31
N PHE A 191 7.85 1.19 -7.61
CA PHE A 191 9.17 1.11 -8.28
C PHE A 191 9.61 2.47 -8.86
N ASN A 192 10.94 2.68 -8.95
CA ASN A 192 11.61 3.94 -9.28
C ASN A 192 11.45 4.34 -10.76
N THR A 193 11.48 3.35 -11.64
CA THR A 193 11.22 3.49 -13.08
C THR A 193 9.72 3.40 -13.28
N GLY A 194 9.12 4.48 -13.81
CA GLY A 194 7.68 4.65 -13.93
C GLY A 194 6.96 3.34 -14.27
N ASN A 195 6.17 2.87 -13.31
CA ASN A 195 5.16 1.83 -13.48
C ASN A 195 5.64 0.49 -14.08
N THR A 196 6.94 0.19 -14.20
CA THR A 196 7.45 -1.09 -14.75
C THR A 196 7.85 -2.08 -13.66
N TYR A 197 7.71 -3.37 -13.96
CA TYR A 197 8.03 -4.51 -13.09
C TYR A 197 9.18 -5.27 -13.74
N ALA A 198 10.36 -4.69 -13.81
CA ALA A 198 11.50 -5.50 -14.19
C ALA A 198 11.96 -6.30 -12.97
N ALA A 199 12.04 -7.62 -13.12
CA ALA A 199 12.60 -8.48 -12.10
C ALA A 199 14.01 -7.97 -11.72
N GLY A 200 14.18 -7.51 -10.48
CA GLY A 200 15.45 -6.95 -9.98
C GLY A 200 15.49 -5.42 -9.86
N GLU A 201 14.40 -4.69 -10.13
CA GLU A 201 14.35 -3.25 -9.84
C GLU A 201 14.34 -3.00 -8.32
N ALA A 202 15.27 -2.17 -7.86
CA ALA A 202 15.30 -1.74 -6.47
C ALA A 202 14.11 -0.80 -6.17
N PRO A 203 13.50 -0.90 -4.97
CA PRO A 203 12.50 0.06 -4.54
C PRO A 203 13.13 1.45 -4.47
N ASP A 204 12.35 2.46 -4.78
CA ASP A 204 12.79 3.84 -4.67
C ASP A 204 12.81 4.28 -3.19
N PRO A 205 13.99 4.60 -2.60
CA PRO A 205 14.07 5.09 -1.23
C PRO A 205 13.32 6.40 -1.02
N ALA A 206 13.12 7.21 -2.08
CA ALA A 206 12.34 8.45 -2.03
C ALA A 206 10.85 8.18 -1.81
N LEU A 207 10.41 6.93 -1.99
CA LEU A 207 9.04 6.49 -1.77
C LEU A 207 8.84 5.85 -0.38
N GLY A 208 9.88 5.89 0.47
CA GLY A 208 9.88 5.46 1.87
C GLY A 208 8.71 6.01 2.67
N ARG A 209 7.99 5.13 3.39
CA ARG A 209 6.88 5.52 4.29
C ARG A 209 7.18 5.12 5.73
N HIS A 210 6.42 5.66 6.68
CA HIS A 210 6.44 5.19 8.08
C HIS A 210 7.84 5.19 8.74
N PHE A 211 8.62 6.25 8.51
CA PHE A 211 10.02 6.36 8.96
C PHE A 211 10.95 5.27 8.38
N ASN A 212 10.77 4.93 7.10
CA ASN A 212 11.47 3.85 6.42
C ASN A 212 11.18 2.45 7.00
N GLY A 213 10.07 2.31 7.73
CA GLY A 213 9.54 1.01 8.16
C GLY A 213 8.47 0.47 7.20
N SER A 214 8.06 -0.78 7.42
CA SER A 214 6.96 -1.40 6.69
C SER A 214 6.07 -2.21 7.63
N ASN A 215 4.77 -2.21 7.35
CA ASN A 215 3.79 -3.09 7.93
C ASN A 215 3.64 -4.33 7.04
N ILE A 216 3.70 -5.51 7.65
CA ILE A 216 3.67 -6.80 6.97
C ILE A 216 2.53 -7.63 7.55
N CYS A 217 1.68 -8.17 6.67
CA CYS A 217 0.68 -9.17 6.95
C CYS A 217 1.23 -10.52 6.51
N TYR A 218 1.21 -11.48 7.41
CA TYR A 218 1.68 -12.84 7.15
C TYR A 218 0.49 -13.72 6.77
N ALA A 219 0.73 -14.64 5.85
CA ALA A 219 -0.17 -15.73 5.54
C ALA A 219 -0.20 -16.70 6.71
N ASP A 220 -1.38 -17.30 6.90
CA ASP A 220 -1.60 -18.31 7.91
C ASP A 220 -1.69 -19.68 7.25
N GLY A 221 -1.02 -20.65 7.85
CA GLY A 221 -1.10 -22.05 7.45
C GLY A 221 -1.97 -22.82 8.42
N HIS A 222 -2.37 -24.02 8.03
CA HIS A 222 -3.03 -24.97 8.94
C HIS A 222 -2.04 -25.62 9.90
#